data_AF-A0A7W0UPP5-F1
#
_entry.id   AF-A0A7W0UPP5-F1
#
_cell.length_a   1.000
_cell.length_b   1.000
_cell.length_c   1.000
_cell.angle_alpha   90.00
_cell.angle_beta   90.00
_cell.angle_gamma   90.00
#
_symmetry.space_group_name_H-M   'P 1'
#
loop_
_entity.id
_entity.type
_entity.pdbx_description
1 polymer ?
#
loop_
_entity_poly.entity_id
_entity_poly.type
_entity_poly.pdbx_seq_one_letter_code
_entity_poly.pdbx_strand_id
1 'polypeptide(L)'
;MPLDPGRNWLAAGITGIPRLREWDAVATVAAAGNPGDEAEFLALPDGRVVVEGGTTTIDVGSIAAGLEGMIEAPYRAVAVRREGLWAVGARRIEVSRFEPDPGGDDLELTWNGISLAVVADGVPVGASRASALERIARERERGSYAAHAHRLEGDLWEILVLPL
;
A
#
# COMPACT_ATOMS: atom_id res chain seq x y z
N MET A 1 4.73 -32.84 5.65
CA MET A 1 3.59 -32.09 5.11
C MET A 1 3.86 -30.62 5.41
N PRO A 2 4.15 -29.77 4.41
CA PRO A 2 4.37 -28.35 4.66
C PRO A 2 3.04 -27.67 4.98
N LEU A 3 3.02 -26.83 5.99
CA LEU A 3 1.88 -25.95 6.27
C LEU A 3 1.87 -24.86 5.20
N ASP A 4 0.84 -24.87 4.36
CA ASP A 4 0.50 -23.79 3.44
C ASP A 4 -0.03 -22.61 4.28
N PRO A 5 0.62 -21.42 4.30
CA PRO A 5 0.13 -20.25 5.02
C PRO A 5 -0.95 -19.54 4.20
N GLY A 6 -1.92 -20.31 3.68
CA GLY A 6 -3.12 -19.78 3.06
C GLY A 6 -3.70 -18.72 4.00
N ARG A 7 -3.80 -17.49 3.49
CA ARG A 7 -4.25 -16.27 4.18
C ARG A 7 -5.66 -16.54 4.71
N ASN A 8 -5.74 -17.17 5.88
CA ASN A 8 -6.99 -17.61 6.47
C ASN A 8 -7.68 -16.37 7.02
N TRP A 9 -8.60 -15.82 6.23
CA TRP A 9 -9.60 -14.87 6.68
C TRP A 9 -10.45 -15.55 7.75
N LEU A 10 -9.99 -15.53 9.01
CA LEU A 10 -10.77 -16.03 10.13
C LEU A 10 -12.03 -15.17 10.26
N ALA A 11 -13.18 -15.84 10.40
CA ALA A 11 -14.49 -15.21 10.57
C ALA A 11 -14.45 -14.09 11.63
N ALA A 12 -15.06 -12.96 11.31
CA ALA A 12 -15.10 -11.79 12.17
C ALA A 12 -15.84 -12.08 13.50
N GLY A 13 -15.37 -11.47 14.61
CA GLY A 13 -16.24 -11.16 15.76
C GLY A 13 -16.24 -12.08 16.99
N ILE A 14 -15.42 -13.14 17.09
CA ILE A 14 -15.58 -14.12 18.20
C ILE A 14 -14.92 -13.68 19.53
N THR A 15 -13.95 -12.75 19.54
CA THR A 15 -13.15 -12.48 20.76
C THR A 15 -13.41 -11.14 21.46
N GLY A 16 -14.28 -10.26 20.93
CA GLY A 16 -14.58 -8.96 21.57
C GLY A 16 -13.41 -7.98 21.67
N ILE A 17 -12.24 -8.30 21.12
CA ILE A 17 -11.11 -7.39 20.97
C ILE A 17 -11.35 -6.58 19.69
N PRO A 18 -11.42 -5.24 19.73
CA PRO A 18 -11.42 -4.42 18.53
C PRO A 18 -10.16 -4.77 17.75
N ARG A 19 -10.30 -5.39 16.58
CA ARG A 19 -9.17 -5.48 15.64
C ARG A 19 -8.74 -4.05 15.37
N LEU A 20 -7.43 -3.79 15.39
CA LEU A 20 -6.88 -2.61 14.76
C LEU A 20 -7.48 -2.57 13.35
N ARG A 21 -8.17 -1.48 12.98
CA ARG A 21 -8.79 -1.37 11.65
C ARG A 21 -7.65 -1.37 10.63
N GLU A 22 -7.39 -2.53 10.05
CA GLU A 22 -6.51 -2.68 8.87
C GLU A 22 -7.06 -1.88 7.69
N TRP A 23 -8.38 -1.68 7.67
CA TRP A 23 -9.11 -1.04 6.58
C TRP A 23 -9.72 0.29 7.03
N ASP A 24 -9.43 1.33 6.26
CA ASP A 24 -10.05 2.65 6.38
C ASP A 24 -11.48 2.63 5.80
N ALA A 25 -11.69 1.87 4.74
CA ALA A 25 -13.01 1.66 4.12
C ALA A 25 -13.21 0.18 3.75
N VAL A 26 -14.45 -0.28 3.86
CA VAL A 26 -14.85 -1.62 3.45
C VAL A 26 -16.19 -1.54 2.73
N ALA A 27 -16.30 -2.15 1.55
CA ALA A 27 -17.49 -2.18 0.73
C ALA A 27 -17.79 -3.60 0.23
N THR A 28 -19.06 -3.84 -0.11
CA THR A 28 -19.46 -5.02 -0.88
C THR A 28 -20.01 -4.55 -2.23
N VAL A 29 -19.41 -5.03 -3.32
CA VAL A 29 -19.71 -4.55 -4.68
C VAL A 29 -20.27 -5.69 -5.51
N ALA A 30 -21.42 -5.44 -6.14
CA ALA A 30 -21.95 -6.31 -7.17
C ALA A 30 -21.26 -6.01 -8.51
N ALA A 31 -20.23 -6.78 -8.83
CA ALA A 31 -19.54 -6.71 -10.14
C ALA A 31 -19.70 -8.04 -10.88
N ALA A 32 -20.93 -8.30 -11.32
CA ALA A 32 -21.27 -9.50 -12.07
C ALA A 32 -20.57 -9.49 -13.44
N GLY A 33 -19.90 -10.59 -13.78
CA GLY A 33 -19.18 -10.74 -15.06
C GLY A 33 -17.68 -10.43 -14.99
N ASN A 34 -17.17 -9.88 -13.88
CA ASN A 34 -15.72 -9.78 -13.68
C ASN A 34 -15.11 -11.18 -13.49
N PRO A 35 -14.13 -11.58 -14.32
CA PRO A 35 -13.43 -12.86 -14.19
C PRO A 35 -12.51 -12.87 -12.97
N GLY A 36 -12.22 -14.04 -12.40
CA GLY A 36 -11.29 -14.17 -11.26
C GLY A 36 -11.95 -13.99 -9.89
N ASP A 37 -11.14 -14.20 -8.85
CA ASP A 37 -11.61 -14.29 -7.45
C ASP A 37 -10.87 -13.34 -6.49
N GLU A 38 -9.82 -12.67 -6.96
CA GLU A 38 -9.03 -11.71 -6.18
C GLU A 38 -8.42 -10.63 -7.09
N ALA A 39 -8.36 -9.40 -6.59
CA ALA A 39 -7.67 -8.27 -7.20
C ALA A 39 -7.02 -7.38 -6.14
N GLU A 40 -5.81 -6.93 -6.40
CA GLU A 40 -5.12 -5.89 -5.64
C GLU A 40 -4.89 -4.69 -6.56
N PHE A 41 -5.25 -3.50 -6.12
CA PHE A 41 -5.15 -2.29 -6.94
C PHE A 41 -4.88 -1.03 -6.12
N LEU A 42 -4.31 -0.01 -6.75
CA LEU A 42 -4.18 1.35 -6.22
C LEU A 42 -5.13 2.30 -6.93
N ALA A 43 -5.73 3.21 -6.18
CA ALA A 43 -6.21 4.48 -6.71
C ALA A 43 -5.13 5.55 -6.46
N LEU A 44 -4.63 6.15 -7.53
CA LEU A 44 -3.59 7.17 -7.49
C LEU A 44 -4.18 8.57 -7.28
N PRO A 45 -3.38 9.57 -6.84
CA PRO A 45 -3.86 10.94 -6.62
C PRO A 45 -4.44 11.63 -7.87
N ASP A 46 -4.08 11.16 -9.07
CA ASP A 46 -4.59 11.66 -10.35
C ASP A 46 -5.90 10.98 -10.79
N GLY A 47 -6.46 10.11 -9.95
CA GLY A 47 -7.70 9.38 -10.21
C GLY A 47 -7.53 8.10 -11.05
N ARG A 48 -6.31 7.78 -11.50
CA ARG A 48 -6.08 6.50 -12.18
C ARG A 48 -6.14 5.33 -11.20
N VAL A 49 -6.59 4.18 -11.70
CA VAL A 49 -6.61 2.92 -10.98
C VAL A 49 -5.61 1.95 -11.63
N VAL A 50 -4.66 1.45 -10.85
CA VAL A 50 -3.59 0.55 -11.31
C VAL A 50 -3.74 -0.81 -10.63
N VAL A 51 -3.75 -1.89 -11.42
CA VAL A 51 -3.76 -3.26 -10.90
C VAL A 51 -2.35 -3.65 -10.48
N GLU A 52 -2.15 -4.02 -9.22
CA GLU A 52 -0.88 -4.54 -8.71
C GLU A 52 -0.84 -6.07 -8.70
N GLY A 53 -1.98 -6.71 -8.46
CA GLY A 53 -2.07 -8.16 -8.28
C GLY A 53 -3.43 -8.73 -8.67
N GLY A 54 -3.45 -10.01 -9.02
CA GLY A 54 -4.65 -10.72 -9.46
C GLY A 54 -4.79 -10.81 -10.98
N THR A 55 -6.02 -11.07 -11.44
CA THR A 55 -6.27 -11.27 -12.88
C THR A 55 -6.42 -9.93 -13.58
N THR A 56 -5.60 -9.66 -14.59
CA THR A 56 -5.58 -8.38 -15.33
C THR A 56 -6.84 -8.08 -16.13
N THR A 57 -7.74 -9.05 -16.29
CA THR A 57 -9.01 -8.90 -17.00
C THR A 57 -10.16 -8.44 -16.10
N ILE A 58 -9.90 -8.16 -14.81
CA ILE A 58 -10.89 -7.61 -13.89
C ILE A 58 -11.09 -6.13 -14.18
N ASP A 59 -12.34 -5.70 -14.31
CA ASP A 59 -12.67 -4.27 -14.28
C ASP A 59 -12.55 -3.76 -12.83
N VAL A 60 -11.33 -3.38 -12.43
CA VAL A 60 -11.08 -2.78 -11.12
C VAL A 60 -11.68 -1.39 -11.00
N GLY A 61 -12.01 -0.72 -12.11
CA GLY A 61 -12.70 0.57 -12.10
C GLY A 61 -14.11 0.44 -11.51
N SER A 62 -14.86 -0.58 -11.92
CA SER A 62 -16.19 -0.86 -11.35
C SER A 62 -16.13 -1.22 -9.87
N ILE A 63 -15.05 -1.90 -9.44
CA ILE A 63 -14.84 -2.27 -8.04
C ILE A 63 -14.47 -1.03 -7.21
N ALA A 64 -13.57 -0.18 -7.73
CA ALA A 64 -13.16 1.08 -7.11
C ALA A 64 -14.33 2.06 -6.96
N ALA A 65 -15.27 2.10 -7.91
CA ALA A 65 -16.48 2.91 -7.83
C ALA A 65 -17.33 2.60 -6.58
N GLY A 66 -17.28 1.36 -6.09
CA GLY A 66 -17.96 0.96 -4.84
C GLY A 66 -17.36 1.58 -3.57
N LEU A 67 -16.17 2.17 -3.65
CA LEU A 67 -15.52 2.89 -2.55
C LEU A 67 -15.70 4.42 -2.63
N GLU A 68 -16.34 4.93 -3.69
CA GLU A 68 -16.59 6.36 -3.85
C GLU A 68 -17.38 6.93 -2.65
N GLY A 69 -16.90 8.05 -2.13
CA GLY A 69 -17.47 8.68 -0.93
C GLY A 69 -17.14 7.99 0.39
N MET A 70 -16.48 6.82 0.38
CA MET A 70 -16.01 6.13 1.60
C MET A 70 -14.54 6.41 1.91
N ILE A 71 -13.71 6.52 0.86
CA ILE A 71 -12.28 6.83 0.96
C ILE A 71 -11.86 7.67 -0.25
N GLU A 72 -11.04 8.69 0.00
CA GLU A 72 -10.44 9.50 -1.05
C GLU A 72 -9.09 8.89 -1.48
N ALA A 73 -8.75 9.03 -2.76
CA ALA A 73 -7.43 8.67 -3.26
C ALA A 73 -6.34 9.60 -2.64
N PRO A 74 -5.11 9.09 -2.39
CA PRO A 74 -4.64 7.77 -2.77
C PRO A 74 -4.94 6.67 -1.74
N TYR A 75 -5.25 5.47 -2.24
CA TYR A 75 -5.46 4.29 -1.42
C TYR A 75 -5.02 3.01 -2.14
N ARG A 76 -4.72 1.99 -1.34
CA ARG A 76 -4.52 0.61 -1.80
C ARG A 76 -5.71 -0.23 -1.39
N ALA A 77 -6.20 -1.07 -2.29
CA ALA A 77 -7.36 -1.91 -2.05
C ALA A 77 -7.09 -3.37 -2.41
N VAL A 78 -7.72 -4.26 -1.64
CA VAL A 78 -7.78 -5.69 -1.88
C VAL A 78 -9.24 -6.06 -2.03
N ALA A 79 -9.58 -6.73 -3.12
CA ALA A 79 -10.91 -7.19 -3.43
C ALA A 79 -10.89 -8.71 -3.57
N VAL A 80 -11.82 -9.39 -2.88
CA VAL A 80 -11.97 -10.85 -2.94
C VAL A 80 -13.41 -11.19 -3.28
N ARG A 81 -13.60 -12.12 -4.21
CA ARG A 81 -14.93 -12.58 -4.63
C ARG A 81 -15.45 -13.64 -3.68
N ARG A 82 -16.68 -13.45 -3.18
CA ARG A 82 -17.41 -14.38 -2.32
C ARG A 82 -18.88 -14.42 -2.73
N GLU A 83 -19.40 -15.61 -3.01
CA GLU A 83 -20.82 -15.84 -3.31
C GLU A 83 -21.39 -14.93 -4.43
N GLY A 84 -20.55 -14.59 -5.42
CA GLY A 84 -20.94 -13.73 -6.55
C GLY A 84 -20.83 -12.23 -6.31
N LEU A 85 -20.43 -11.79 -5.10
CA LEU A 85 -20.12 -10.42 -4.74
C LEU A 85 -18.63 -10.23 -4.51
N TRP A 86 -18.16 -8.98 -4.55
CA TRP A 86 -16.79 -8.61 -4.19
C TRP A 86 -16.78 -7.94 -2.82
N ALA A 87 -16.06 -8.52 -1.87
CA ALA A 87 -15.69 -7.85 -0.63
C ALA A 87 -14.42 -7.05 -0.87
N VAL A 88 -14.46 -5.74 -0.64
CA VAL A 88 -13.37 -4.82 -0.93
C VAL A 88 -12.96 -4.13 0.37
N GLY A 89 -11.68 -4.27 0.73
CA GLY A 89 -11.05 -3.49 1.79
C GLY A 89 -10.09 -2.48 1.18
N ALA A 90 -10.10 -1.23 1.66
CA ALA A 90 -9.17 -0.20 1.23
C ALA A 90 -8.50 0.47 2.43
N ARG A 91 -7.21 0.76 2.28
CA ARG A 91 -6.38 1.52 3.24
C ARG A 91 -5.81 2.75 2.55
N ARG A 92 -5.80 3.88 3.25
CA ARG A 92 -5.10 5.07 2.76
C ARG A 92 -3.63 4.76 2.67
N ILE A 93 -3.02 5.29 1.62
CA ILE A 93 -1.57 5.30 1.47
C ILE A 93 -1.13 6.74 1.36
N GLU A 94 0.15 6.95 1.50
CA GLU A 94 0.72 8.25 1.22
C GLU A 94 1.63 8.14 0.01
N VAL A 95 1.49 9.09 -0.91
CA VAL A 95 2.22 9.08 -2.17
C VAL A 95 3.02 10.36 -2.32
N SER A 96 4.27 10.22 -2.75
CA SER A 96 5.14 11.35 -3.06
C SER A 96 5.86 11.14 -4.39
N ARG A 97 6.27 12.24 -5.01
CA ARG A 97 7.12 12.21 -6.21
C ARG A 97 8.58 12.38 -5.81
N PHE A 98 9.44 11.52 -6.33
CA PHE A 98 10.88 11.58 -6.06
C PHE A 98 11.64 12.11 -7.27
N GLU A 99 12.30 13.24 -7.08
CA GLU A 99 13.25 13.81 -8.03
C GLU A 99 14.53 14.22 -7.28
N PRO A 100 15.71 13.77 -7.72
CA PRO A 100 15.95 12.80 -8.79
C PRO A 100 15.44 11.39 -8.44
N ASP A 101 15.25 10.53 -9.44
CA ASP A 101 14.87 9.12 -9.24
C ASP A 101 15.96 8.38 -8.44
N PRO A 102 15.64 7.78 -7.28
CA PRO A 102 16.60 7.01 -6.48
C PRO A 102 17.05 5.70 -7.16
N GLY A 103 16.34 5.23 -8.20
CA GLY A 103 16.49 3.90 -8.80
C GLY A 103 16.05 2.77 -7.88
N GLY A 104 15.76 1.60 -8.45
CA GLY A 104 15.21 0.45 -7.69
C GLY A 104 13.72 0.58 -7.44
N ASP A 105 13.11 -0.37 -6.73
CA ASP A 105 11.67 -0.40 -6.46
C ASP A 105 11.36 -0.27 -4.97
N ASP A 106 12.35 -0.56 -4.12
CA ASP A 106 12.23 -0.49 -2.66
C ASP A 106 13.37 0.35 -2.07
N LEU A 107 13.04 1.23 -1.13
CA LEU A 107 14.00 2.09 -0.46
C LEU A 107 13.68 2.19 1.04
N GLU A 108 14.57 1.68 1.85
CA GLU A 108 14.53 1.79 3.31
C GLU A 108 15.58 2.78 3.79
N LEU A 109 15.18 3.62 4.74
CA LEU A 109 16.03 4.61 5.37
C LEU A 109 15.84 4.53 6.88
N THR A 110 16.94 4.54 7.62
CA THR A 110 16.93 4.57 9.08
C THR A 110 17.86 5.65 9.60
N TRP A 111 17.33 6.52 10.47
CA TRP A 111 18.09 7.51 11.23
C TRP A 111 17.99 7.19 12.72
N ASN A 112 19.13 6.97 13.37
CA ASN A 112 19.22 6.63 14.79
C ASN A 112 19.69 7.79 15.69
N GLY A 113 19.72 9.02 15.17
CA GLY A 113 20.25 10.20 15.86
C GLY A 113 21.75 10.45 15.64
N ILE A 114 22.49 9.48 15.10
CA ILE A 114 23.96 9.56 14.90
C ILE A 114 24.32 9.35 13.42
N SER A 115 23.72 8.34 12.80
CA SER A 115 24.03 7.91 11.44
C SER A 115 22.77 7.65 10.63
N LEU A 116 22.87 7.88 9.33
CA LEU A 116 21.85 7.53 8.35
C LEU A 116 22.27 6.24 7.63
N ALA A 117 21.43 5.21 7.71
CA ALA A 117 21.57 3.99 6.93
C ALA A 117 20.51 3.97 5.83
N VAL A 118 20.91 3.56 4.62
CA VAL A 118 20.01 3.45 3.47
C VAL A 118 20.22 2.10 2.79
N VAL A 119 19.11 1.43 2.50
CA VAL A 119 19.06 0.16 1.79
C VAL A 119 18.11 0.34 0.60
N ALA A 120 18.54 -0.03 -0.59
CA ALA A 120 17.70 -0.05 -1.79
C ALA A 120 17.63 -1.47 -2.33
N ASP A 121 16.43 -2.00 -2.55
CA ASP A 121 16.19 -3.38 -2.98
C ASP A 121 16.97 -4.43 -2.13
N GLY A 122 17.03 -4.20 -0.81
CA GLY A 122 17.78 -5.06 0.13
C GLY A 122 19.31 -4.89 0.09
N VAL A 123 19.85 -3.97 -0.72
CA VAL A 123 21.29 -3.70 -0.84
C VAL A 123 21.65 -2.37 -0.18
N PRO A 124 22.65 -2.31 0.72
CA PRO A 124 23.13 -1.04 1.28
C PRO A 124 23.64 -0.10 0.19
N VAL A 125 23.17 1.14 0.21
CA VAL A 125 23.55 2.19 -0.76
C VAL A 125 23.97 3.49 -0.07
N GLY A 126 24.54 4.42 -0.83
CA GLY A 126 24.93 5.72 -0.30
C GLY A 126 23.72 6.61 0.03
N ALA A 127 23.82 7.41 1.10
CA ALA A 127 22.76 8.29 1.59
C ALA A 127 22.14 9.21 0.51
N SER A 128 22.93 9.66 -0.46
CA SER A 128 22.46 10.52 -1.57
C SER A 128 21.37 9.87 -2.43
N ARG A 129 21.26 8.53 -2.42
CA ARG A 129 20.17 7.81 -3.09
C ARG A 129 18.80 8.12 -2.48
N ALA A 130 18.72 8.44 -1.19
CA ALA A 130 17.47 8.61 -0.47
C ALA A 130 17.14 10.07 -0.12
N SER A 131 17.76 11.06 -0.77
CA SER A 131 17.63 12.46 -0.36
C SER A 131 16.19 12.99 -0.35
N ALA A 132 15.33 12.53 -1.27
CA ALA A 132 13.91 12.89 -1.27
C ALA A 132 13.17 12.32 -0.05
N LEU A 133 13.34 11.03 0.23
CA LEU A 133 12.74 10.35 1.38
C LEU A 133 13.27 10.89 2.71
N GLU A 134 14.59 11.14 2.80
CA GLU A 134 15.24 11.72 3.98
C GLU A 134 14.63 13.08 4.33
N ARG A 135 14.48 13.95 3.32
CA ARG A 135 13.89 15.29 3.50
C ARG A 135 12.47 15.19 4.06
N ILE A 136 11.63 14.35 3.45
CA ILE A 136 10.25 14.13 3.89
C ILE A 136 10.20 13.60 5.33
N ALA A 137 11.06 12.64 5.67
CA ALA A 137 11.10 12.04 7.00
C ALA A 137 11.54 13.05 8.07
N ARG A 138 12.57 13.87 7.80
CA ARG A 138 13.05 14.92 8.72
C ARG A 138 12.05 16.04 8.97
N GLU A 139 11.24 16.36 7.98
CA GLU A 139 10.16 17.37 8.12
C GLU A 139 9.09 16.89 9.12
N ARG A 140 8.90 15.57 9.26
CA ARG A 140 7.87 14.97 10.13
C ARG A 140 8.40 14.59 11.50
N GLU A 141 9.54 13.92 11.52
CA GLU A 141 10.10 13.32 12.73
C GLU A 141 11.39 14.03 13.11
N ARG A 142 11.39 14.61 14.31
CA ARG A 142 12.57 15.31 14.86
C ARG A 142 13.55 14.38 15.57
N GLY A 143 13.11 13.17 15.93
CA GLY A 143 13.87 12.17 16.67
C GLY A 143 14.54 11.15 15.76
N SER A 144 14.75 9.94 16.28
CA SER A 144 15.07 8.76 15.47
C SER A 144 13.84 8.33 14.67
N TYR A 145 14.05 7.88 13.44
CA TYR A 145 12.97 7.46 12.56
C TYR A 145 13.43 6.39 11.58
N ALA A 146 12.47 5.59 11.13
CA ALA A 146 12.56 4.74 9.96
C ALA A 146 11.60 5.28 8.90
N ALA A 147 12.05 5.28 7.66
CA ALA A 147 11.23 5.64 6.53
C ALA A 147 11.38 4.56 5.45
N HIS A 148 10.27 4.23 4.82
CA HIS A 148 10.20 3.26 3.75
C HIS A 148 9.50 3.90 2.56
N ALA A 149 10.00 3.63 1.36
CA ALA A 149 9.36 4.01 0.12
C ALA A 149 9.32 2.82 -0.84
N HIS A 150 8.17 2.62 -1.47
CA HIS A 150 7.97 1.59 -2.48
C HIS A 150 7.48 2.24 -3.79
N ARG A 151 8.11 1.91 -4.91
CA ARG A 151 7.78 2.50 -6.21
C ARG A 151 6.39 2.04 -6.65
N LEU A 152 5.58 3.00 -7.08
CA LEU A 152 4.26 2.73 -7.64
C LEU A 152 4.31 2.76 -9.17
N GLU A 153 4.73 3.90 -9.71
CA GLU A 153 4.83 4.09 -11.16
C GLU A 153 5.73 5.29 -11.47
N GLY A 154 6.74 5.10 -12.33
CA GLY A 154 7.64 6.18 -12.71
C GLY A 154 8.28 6.83 -11.48
N ASP A 155 8.04 8.11 -11.26
CA ASP A 155 8.53 8.91 -10.14
C ASP A 155 7.61 8.89 -8.90
N LEU A 156 6.49 8.17 -8.93
CA LEU A 156 5.55 8.05 -7.81
C LEU A 156 5.94 6.91 -6.87
N TRP A 157 5.98 7.22 -5.58
CA TRP A 157 6.34 6.32 -4.49
C TRP A 157 5.30 6.34 -3.38
N GLU A 158 4.89 5.17 -2.91
CA GLU A 158 4.22 5.03 -1.60
C GLU A 158 5.28 5.27 -0.53
N ILE A 159 4.97 6.09 0.48
CA ILE A 159 5.87 6.43 1.57
C ILE A 159 5.26 6.08 2.93
N LEU A 160 6.11 5.64 3.85
CA LEU A 160 5.78 5.42 5.24
C LEU A 160 6.92 5.97 6.10
N VAL A 161 6.58 6.80 7.09
CA VAL A 161 7.55 7.33 8.06
C VAL A 161 7.07 6.99 9.46
N LEU A 162 7.93 6.38 10.25
CA LEU A 162 7.65 5.92 11.60
C LEU A 162 8.73 6.41 12.57
N PRO A 163 8.37 6.90 13.77
CA PRO A 163 9.34 7.15 14.83
C PRO A 163 9.95 5.83 15.35
N LEU A 164 11.18 5.90 15.84
CA LEU A 164 11.91 4.80 16.50
C LEU A 164 12.08 5.02 18.01
#